data_AF-A0A933WBJ9-F1
#
_entry.id   AF-A0A933WBJ9-F1
#
_cell.length_a   1.000
_cell.length_b   1.000
_cell.length_c   1.000
_cell.angle_alpha   90.00
_cell.angle_beta   90.00
_cell.angle_gamma   90.00
#
_symmetry.space_group_name_H-M   'P 1'
#
loop_
_entity.id
_entity.type
_entity.pdbx_description
1 polymer ?
#
loop_
_entity_poly.entity_id
_entity_poly.type
_entity_poly.pdbx_seq_one_letter_code
_entity_poly.pdbx_strand_id
1 'polypeptide(L)' 'MLKALALPKVEYITSPEGKPKSVVLSIEDWKRISETLKIMSNKALMQSIRRAKHQLRTNTKLLSLKEVLENL' A
#
# COMPACT_ATOMS: atom_id res chain seq x y z
N MET A 1 16.75 -7.84 -4.01
CA MET A 1 15.64 -8.80 -3.98
C MET A 1 14.43 -8.12 -3.36
N LEU A 2 13.34 -7.92 -4.11
CA LEU A 2 12.05 -7.54 -3.51
C LEU A 2 11.65 -8.69 -2.60
N LYS A 3 11.67 -8.46 -1.28
CA LYS A 3 11.04 -9.36 -0.31
C LYS A 3 9.60 -9.48 -0.77
N ALA A 4 9.20 -10.65 -1.29
CA ALA A 4 7.79 -10.91 -1.57
C ALA A 4 7.06 -10.61 -0.26
N LEU A 5 6.18 -9.61 -0.26
CA LEU A 5 5.37 -9.31 0.90
C LEU A 5 4.56 -10.57 1.18
N ALA A 6 4.91 -11.26 2.27
CA ALA A 6 4.16 -12.42 2.70
C ALA A 6 2.71 -11.99 2.88
N LEU A 7 1.78 -12.81 2.41
CA LEU A 7 0.36 -12.55 2.60
C LEU A 7 0.08 -12.43 4.11
N PRO A 8 -0.83 -11.52 4.52
CA PRO A 8 -1.17 -11.37 5.92
C PRO A 8 -1.63 -12.73 6.47
N LYS A 9 -1.17 -13.08 7.66
CA LYS A 9 -1.66 -14.26 8.36
C LYS A 9 -3.04 -13.93 8.93
N VAL A 10 -4.06 -14.63 8.45
CA VAL A 10 -5.45 -14.37 8.79
C VAL A 10 -6.05 -15.58 9.47
N GLU A 11 -6.72 -15.36 10.60
CA GLU A 11 -7.49 -16.37 11.31
C GLU A 11 -8.98 -15.99 11.28
N TYR A 12 -9.86 -16.98 11.19
CA TYR A 12 -11.30 -16.76 11.08
C TYR A 12 -12.00 -17.27 12.33
N ILE A 13 -12.92 -16.48 12.86
CA ILE A 13 -13.81 -16.91 13.93
C ILE A 13 -15.17 -17.19 13.30
N THR A 14 -15.66 -18.42 13.46
CA THR A 14 -16.97 -18.85 12.97
C THR A 14 -18.02 -18.84 14.07
N SER A 15 -19.29 -18.74 13.67
CA SER A 15 -20.43 -19.03 14.53
C SER A 15 -20.56 -20.54 14.76
N PRO A 16 -21.37 -20.99 15.74
CA PRO A 16 -21.67 -22.41 15.94
C PRO A 16 -22.24 -23.10 14.70
N GLU A 17 -22.95 -22.36 13.83
CA GLU A 17 -23.49 -22.84 12.56
C GLU A 17 -22.44 -22.87 11.43
N GLY A 18 -21.17 -22.59 11.74
CA GLY A 18 -20.06 -22.60 10.78
C GLY A 18 -19.95 -21.35 9.90
N LYS A 19 -20.73 -20.29 10.15
CA LYS A 19 -20.70 -19.06 9.35
C LYS A 19 -19.55 -18.15 9.80
N PRO A 20 -18.79 -17.53 8.89
CA PRO A 20 -17.73 -16.59 9.27
C PRO A 20 -18.34 -15.37 9.98
N LYS A 21 -17.85 -15.06 11.18
CA LYS A 21 -18.34 -13.94 12.01
C LYS A 21 -17.33 -12.80 12.08
N SER A 22 -16.06 -13.13 12.23
CA SER A 22 -14.99 -12.13 12.28
C SER A 22 -13.67 -12.69 11.78
N VAL A 23 -12.76 -11.76 11.50
CA VAL A 23 -11.41 -12.02 11.01
C VAL A 23 -10.43 -11.45 12.02
N VAL A 24 -9.48 -12.27 12.44
CA VAL A 24 -8.37 -11.86 13.30
C VAL A 24 -7.13 -11.71 12.43
N LEU A 25 -6.49 -10.56 12.54
CA LEU A 25 -5.26 -10.22 11.84
C LEU A 25 -4.36 -9.41 12.76
N SER A 26 -3.08 -9.36 12.42
CA SER A 26 -2.13 -8.52 13.13
C SER A 26 -2.50 -7.03 12.99
N ILE A 27 -2.17 -6.23 14.01
CA ILE A 27 -2.34 -4.78 13.95
C ILE A 27 -1.54 -4.19 12.79
N GLU A 28 -0.37 -4.77 12.48
CA GLU A 28 0.47 -4.34 11.38
C GLU A 28 -0.22 -4.54 10.02
N ASP A 29 -0.81 -5.72 9.79
CA ASP A 29 -1.53 -6.00 8.54
C ASP A 29 -2.79 -5.14 8.42
N TRP A 30 -3.48 -4.88 9.52
CA TRP A 30 -4.62 -3.95 9.52
C TRP A 30 -4.19 -2.54 9.09
N LYS A 31 -3.08 -2.04 9.62
CA LYS A 31 -2.52 -0.73 9.22
C LYS A 31 -2.16 -0.69 7.74
N ARG A 32 -1.51 -1.74 7.21
CA ARG A 32 -1.14 -1.83 5.79
C ARG A 32 -2.38 -1.83 4.88
N ILE A 33 -3.40 -2.61 5.22
CA ILE A 33 -4.65 -2.70 4.45
C ILE A 33 -5.37 -1.36 4.47
N SER A 34 -5.55 -0.77 5.65
CA SER A 34 -6.26 0.51 5.82
C SER A 34 -5.54 1.67 5.12
N GLU A 35 -4.22 1.75 5.20
CA GLU A 35 -3.42 2.73 4.46
C GLU A 35 -3.57 2.54 2.94
N THR A 36 -3.47 1.30 2.46
CA THR A 36 -3.62 0.99 1.03
C THR A 36 -5.00 1.42 0.52
N LEU A 37 -6.07 1.09 1.26
CA LEU A 37 -7.43 1.50 0.90
C LEU A 37 -7.59 3.03 0.91
N LYS A 38 -6.96 3.72 1.86
CA LYS A 38 -6.96 5.20 1.93
C LYS A 38 -6.23 5.83 0.74
N ILE A 39 -5.13 5.24 0.29
CA ILE A 39 -4.42 5.69 -0.92
C ILE A 39 -5.30 5.47 -2.15
N MET A 40 -5.89 4.28 -2.27
CA MET A 40 -6.71 3.89 -3.43
C MET A 40 -7.99 4.70 -3.57
N SER A 41 -8.59 5.16 -2.47
CA SER A 41 -9.79 5.98 -2.51
C SER A 41 -9.53 7.40 -3.04
N ASN A 42 -8.29 7.89 -3.01
CA ASN A 42 -7.92 9.20 -3.52
C ASN A 42 -7.47 9.13 -5.00
N LYS A 43 -8.36 9.56 -5.91
CA LYS A 43 -8.10 9.57 -7.36
C LYS A 43 -6.87 10.39 -7.76
N ALA A 44 -6.67 11.56 -7.16
CA ALA A 44 -5.55 12.44 -7.49
C ALA A 44 -4.21 11.82 -7.06
N LEU A 45 -4.17 11.23 -5.87
CA LEU A 45 -3.01 10.50 -5.39
C LEU A 45 -2.70 9.29 -6.27
N MET A 46 -3.72 8.52 -6.66
CA MET A 46 -3.55 7.40 -7.58
C MET A 46 -2.99 7.80 -8.95
N GLN A 47 -3.44 8.94 -9.50
CA GLN A 47 -2.85 9.50 -10.73
C GLN A 47 -1.38 9.91 -10.51
N SER A 48 -1.06 10.53 -9.37
CA SER A 48 0.31 10.88 -9.01
C SER A 48 1.22 9.65 -8.94
N ILE A 49 0.78 8.58 -8.27
CA ILE A 49 1.50 7.31 -8.17
C ILE A 49 1.72 6.68 -9.56
N ARG A 50 0.72 6.73 -10.45
CA ARG A 50 0.88 6.23 -11.83
C ARG A 50 1.93 7.01 -12.61
N ARG A 51 1.94 8.35 -12.51
CA ARG A 51 2.97 9.19 -13.13
C ARG A 51 4.36 8.88 -12.58
N ALA A 52 4.50 8.79 -11.26
CA ALA A 52 5.76 8.43 -10.62
C ALA A 52 6.27 7.04 -11.08
N LYS A 53 5.39 6.04 -11.15
CA LYS A 53 5.74 4.72 -11.70
C LYS A 53 6.17 4.78 -13.17
N HIS A 54 5.54 5.63 -13.97
CA HIS A 54 5.96 5.84 -15.35
C HIS A 54 7.35 6.46 -15.41
N GLN A 55 7.60 7.54 -14.66
CA GLN A 55 8.89 8.21 -14.56
C GLN A 55 10.02 7.29 -14.08
N LEU A 56 9.73 6.33 -13.20
CA LEU A 56 10.70 5.32 -12.76
C LEU A 56 11.01 4.27 -13.83
N ARG A 57 10.06 4.01 -14.75
CA ARG A 57 10.23 3.04 -15.84
C ARG A 57 10.89 3.66 -17.07
N THR A 58 10.60 4.94 -17.32
CA THR A 58 11.29 5.72 -18.34
C THR A 58 12.60 6.24 -17.76
N ASN A 59 13.64 6.48 -18.57
CA ASN A 59 14.90 7.09 -18.11
C ASN A 59 14.74 8.59 -17.78
N THR A 60 13.64 8.98 -17.15
CA THR A 60 13.38 10.35 -16.73
C THR A 60 14.34 10.68 -15.59
N LYS A 61 15.05 11.82 -15.69
CA LYS A 61 15.91 12.29 -14.59
C LYS A 61 15.05 12.54 -13.36
N LEU A 62 15.28 11.77 -12.30
CA LEU A 62 14.69 11.99 -10.99
C LEU A 62 15.58 12.96 -10.22
N LEU A 63 14.97 13.81 -9.40
CA LEU A 63 15.71 14.71 -8.53
C LEU A 63 16.07 14.00 -7.24
N SER A 64 17.29 14.23 -6.77
CA SER A 64 17.72 13.88 -5.42
C SER A 64 17.00 14.75 -4.38
N LEU A 65 17.02 14.31 -3.12
CA LEU A 65 16.46 15.11 -2.02
C LEU A 65 17.07 16.52 -1.95
N LYS A 66 18.38 16.64 -2.19
CA LYS A 66 19.08 17.93 -2.23
C LYS A 66 18.55 18.82 -3.35
N GLU A 67 18.46 18.30 -4.57
CA GLU A 67 17.91 19.04 -5.71
C GLU A 67 16.44 19.47 -5.47
N VAL A 68 15.63 18.65 -4.78
CA VAL A 68 14.25 19.05 -4.43
C VAL A 68 14.24 20.21 -3.43
N LEU A 69 15.07 20.15 -2.39
CA LEU A 69 15.12 21.17 -1.34
C LEU A 69 15.70 22.50 -1.82
N GLU A 70 16.59 22.50 -2.82
CA GLU A 70 17.14 23.73 -3.43
C GLU A 70 16.14 24.45 -4.35
N ASN A 71 15.04 23.78 -4.74
CA ASN A 71 14.02 24.32 -5.65
C ASN A 71 12.66 24.54 -4.96
N LEU A 72 12.60 24.44 -3.63
CA LEU A 72 11.43 24.71 -2.79
C LEU A 72 11.51 26.12 -2.19
#